data_AF-A0A0Q9LVV6-F1
#
_entry.id   AF-A0A0Q9LVV6-F1
#
_cell.length_a   1.000
_cell.length_b   1.000
_cell.length_c   1.000
_cell.angle_alpha   90.00
_cell.angle_beta   90.00
_cell.angle_gamma   90.00
#
_symmetry.space_group_name_H-M   'P 1'
#
loop_
_entity.id
_entity.type
_entity.pdbx_description
1 polymer ?
#
loop_
_entity_poly.entity_id
_entity_poly.type
_entity_poly.pdbx_seq_one_letter_code
_entity_poly.pdbx_strand_id
1 'polypeptide(L)' 'MIITPQEENMIKALREAALPPLYVLIRIRNEISNDTINVEESRRDDVVKTLEQYIAPLWEDYHKGKNSQTQEGL' A
#
# COMPACT_ATOMS: atom_id res chain seq x y z
N MET A 1 -6.93 -21.78 10.80
CA MET A 1 -5.73 -21.67 9.93
C MET A 1 -4.52 -21.71 10.86
N ILE A 2 -3.57 -22.61 10.64
CA ILE A 2 -2.36 -22.71 11.47
C ILE A 2 -1.34 -21.76 10.84
N ILE A 3 -1.04 -20.66 11.53
CA ILE A 3 -0.05 -19.68 11.08
C ILE A 3 1.31 -20.15 11.58
N THR A 4 2.30 -20.23 10.68
CA THR A 4 3.65 -20.63 11.03
C THR A 4 4.34 -19.52 11.84
N PRO A 5 5.34 -19.85 12.69
CA PRO A 5 6.08 -18.83 13.45
C PRO A 5 6.75 -17.77 12.57
N GLN A 6 7.03 -18.13 11.32
CA GLN A 6 7.66 -17.26 10.34
C GLN A 6 6.65 -16.25 9.76
N GLU A 7 5.45 -16.71 9.41
CA GLU A 7 4.34 -15.83 9.04
C GLU A 7 3.93 -14.91 10.19
N GLU A 8 3.94 -15.42 11.43
CA GLU A 8 3.63 -14.63 12.62
C GLU A 8 4.65 -13.50 12.82
N ASN A 9 5.95 -13.78 12.66
CA ASN A 9 7.01 -12.76 12.70
C ASN A 9 6.89 -11.74 11.55
N MET A 10 6.50 -12.18 10.35
CA MET A 10 6.25 -11.26 9.22
C MET A 10 5.06 -10.34 9.49
N ILE A 11 3.95 -10.88 10.02
CA ILE A 11 2.76 -10.11 10.39
C ILE A 11 3.08 -9.13 11.51
N LYS A 12 3.89 -9.54 12.48
CA LYS A 12 4.34 -8.70 13.58
C LYS A 12 5.23 -7.58 13.08
N ALA A 13 6.21 -7.87 12.22
CA ALA A 13 7.05 -6.86 11.58
C ALA A 13 6.23 -5.88 10.71
N LEU A 14 5.20 -6.35 10.00
CA LEU A 14 4.29 -5.51 9.22
C LEU A 14 3.46 -4.55 10.09
N ARG A 15 2.98 -5.03 11.25
CA ARG A 15 2.23 -4.21 12.22
C ARG A 15 3.14 -3.25 12.99
N GLU A 16 4.31 -3.71 13.41
CA GLU A 16 5.30 -2.94 14.16
C GLU A 16 5.98 -1.89 13.27
N ALA A 17 6.14 -2.15 11.97
CA ALA A 17 6.65 -1.18 11.01
C ALA A 17 5.69 0.00 10.76
N ALA A 18 4.48 -0.03 11.34
CA ALA A 18 3.44 0.98 11.17
C ALA A 18 3.38 1.47 9.73
N LEU A 19 3.46 0.53 8.77
CA LEU A 19 3.53 0.89 7.36
C LEU A 19 2.29 1.70 7.06
N PRO A 20 2.44 2.97 6.62
CA PRO A 20 1.31 3.82 6.40
C PRO A 20 0.31 3.08 5.50
N PRO A 21 -1.01 3.20 5.73
CA PRO A 21 -2.02 2.57 4.88
C PRO A 21 -1.75 2.73 3.38
N LEU A 22 -1.16 3.87 3.00
CA LEU A 22 -0.64 4.17 1.67
C LEU A 22 0.41 3.18 1.14
N TYR A 23 1.42 2.80 1.95
CA TYR A 23 2.46 1.85 1.53
C TYR A 23 1.88 0.46 1.25
N VAL A 24 0.94 0.01 2.09
CA VAL A 24 0.26 -1.28 1.91
C VAL A 24 -0.54 -1.27 0.60
N LEU A 25 -1.28 -0.19 0.32
CA LEU A 25 -2.05 -0.05 -0.91
C LEU A 25 -1.15 -0.03 -2.16
N ILE A 26 0.00 0.67 -2.11
CA ILE A 26 0.97 0.70 -3.21
C ILE A 26 1.55 -0.71 -3.46
N ARG A 27 1.87 -1.45 -2.40
CA ARG A 27 2.38 -2.81 -2.54
C ARG A 27 1.36 -3.72 -3.21
N ILE A 28 0.11 -3.71 -2.76
CA ILE A 28 -0.98 -4.52 -3.35
C ILE A 28 -1.18 -4.15 -4.82
N ARG A 29 -1.18 -2.86 -5.16
CA ARG A 29 -1.24 -2.38 -6.55
C ARG A 29 -0.12 -2.96 -7.40
N ASN A 30 1.10 -3.00 -6.87
CA ASN A 30 2.26 -3.55 -7.58
C ASN A 30 2.21 -5.08 -7.72
N GLU A 31 1.77 -5.80 -6.69
CA GLU A 31 1.61 -7.26 -6.74
C GLU A 31 0.57 -7.65 -7.81
N ILE A 32 -0.58 -6.96 -7.84
CA ILE A 32 -1.64 -7.21 -8.83
C ILE A 32 -1.19 -6.83 -10.24
N SER A 33 -0.52 -5.69 -10.41
CA SER A 33 -0.01 -5.25 -11.71
C SER A 33 1.00 -6.23 -12.32
N ASN A 34 1.71 -7.01 -11.50
CA ASN A 34 2.70 -7.98 -11.93
C ASN A 34 2.13 -9.41 -12.05
N ASP A 35 0.88 -9.64 -11.65
CA ASP A 35 0.24 -10.94 -11.80
C ASP A 35 -0.27 -11.12 -13.24
N THR A 36 0.58 -11.71 -14.07
CA THR A 36 0.29 -12.02 -15.48
C THR A 36 -0.22 -13.45 -15.67
N ILE A 37 -0.30 -14.25 -14.61
CA ILE A 37 -0.57 -15.69 -14.67
C ILE A 37 -1.96 -16.02 -14.15
N ASN A 38 -2.40 -15.38 -13.05
CA ASN A 38 -3.63 -15.76 -12.36
C ASN A 38 -4.80 -14.80 -12.61
N VAL A 39 -4.54 -13.64 -13.21
CA VAL A 39 -5.54 -12.58 -13.42
C VAL A 39 -5.54 -12.14 -14.89
N GLU A 40 -6.72 -12.20 -15.51
CA GLU A 40 -6.95 -11.66 -16.86
C GLU A 40 -6.57 -10.18 -16.92
N GLU A 41 -5.89 -9.78 -17.99
CA GLU A 41 -5.32 -8.44 -18.16
C GLU A 41 -6.36 -7.31 -17.98
N SER A 42 -7.54 -7.43 -18.57
CA SER A 42 -8.60 -6.43 -18.43
C SER A 42 -9.06 -6.25 -16.98
N ARG A 43 -9.16 -7.35 -16.23
CA ARG A 43 -9.55 -7.31 -14.81
C ARG A 43 -8.41 -6.77 -13.94
N ARG A 44 -7.17 -7.10 -14.27
CA ARG A 44 -5.99 -6.55 -13.61
C ARG A 44 -5.95 -5.04 -13.76
N ASP A 45 -6.16 -4.53 -14.97
CA ASP A 45 -6.15 -3.10 -15.26
C ASP A 45 -7.27 -2.35 -14.53
N ASP A 46 -8.49 -2.90 -14.50
CA ASP A 46 -9.62 -2.32 -13.76
C ASP A 46 -9.34 -2.23 -12.25
N VAL A 47 -8.71 -3.26 -11.67
CA VAL A 47 -8.35 -3.29 -10.25
C VAL A 47 -7.21 -2.33 -9.96
N VAL A 48 -6.17 -2.28 -10.80
CA VAL A 48 -5.05 -1.33 -10.66
C VAL A 48 -5.56 0.10 -10.73
N LYS A 49 -6.38 0.43 -11.73
CA LYS A 49 -6.97 1.77 -11.90
C LYS A 49 -7.82 2.17 -10.70
N THR A 50 -8.59 1.23 -10.16
CA THR A 50 -9.39 1.44 -8.95
C THR A 50 -8.48 1.74 -7.74
N LEU A 51 -7.42 0.95 -7.54
CA LEU A 51 -6.45 1.19 -6.47
C LEU A 51 -5.75 2.53 -6.60
N GLU A 52 -5.42 2.98 -7.81
CA GLU A 52 -4.83 4.29 -8.06
C GLU A 52 -5.75 5.45 -7.62
N GLN A 53 -7.07 5.32 -7.79
CA GLN A 53 -8.03 6.31 -7.29
C GLN A 53 -8.03 6.44 -5.77
N TYR A 54 -7.75 5.35 -5.04
CA TYR A 54 -7.64 5.38 -3.58
C TYR A 54 -6.24 5.82 -3.11
N ILE A 55 -5.19 5.48 -3.85
CA ILE A 55 -3.80 5.84 -3.52
C ILE A 55 -3.55 7.34 -3.72
N ALA A 56 -4.06 7.93 -4.81
CA ALA A 56 -3.82 9.34 -5.16
C ALA A 56 -4.15 10.33 -4.01
N PRO A 57 -5.36 10.36 -3.43
CA PRO A 57 -5.67 11.30 -2.35
C PRO A 57 -4.84 11.05 -1.09
N LEU A 58 -4.56 9.78 -0.77
CA LEU A 58 -3.72 9.43 0.37
C LEU A 58 -2.27 9.87 0.20
N TRP A 59 -1.76 9.84 -1.04
CA TRP A 59 -0.43 10.35 -1.39
C TRP A 59 -0.37 11.87 -1.26
N GLU A 60 -1.39 12.58 -1.75
CA GLU A 60 -1.50 14.03 -1.60
C GLU A 60 -1.57 14.45 -0.13
N ASP A 61 -2.41 13.80 0.68
CA ASP A 61 -2.55 14.09 2.10
C ASP A 61 -1.25 13.82 2.88
N TYR A 62 -0.55 12.73 2.57
CA TYR A 62 0.74 12.41 3.16
C TYR A 62 1.80 13.49 2.87
N HIS A 63 1.84 14.03 1.65
CA HIS A 63 2.78 15.10 1.28
C HIS A 63 2.36 16.47 1.79
N LYS A 64 1.07 16.78 1.85
CA LYS A 64 0.57 18.01 2.49
C LYS A 64 0.88 18.03 3.99
N GLY A 65 0.64 16.93 4.70
CA GLY A 65 0.97 16.79 6.13
C GLY A 65 2.46 16.97 6.41
N LYS A 66 3.34 16.42 5.56
CA LYS A 66 4.80 16.62 5.66
C LYS A 66 5.23 18.07 5.44
N ASN A 67 4.60 18.77 4.50
CA ASN A 67 4.91 20.17 4.23
C ASN A 67 4.45 21.09 5.37
N SER A 68 3.30 20.81 5.99
CA SER A 68 2.81 21.56 7.16
C SER A 68 3.71 21.38 8.40
N GLN A 69 4.16 20.16 8.69
CA GLN A 69 5.11 19.91 9.79
C GLN A 69 6.49 20.56 9.58
N THR A 70 6.83 20.91 8.33
CA THR A 70 8.10 21.59 8.00
C THR A 70 8.01 23.11 8.18
N GLN A 71 6.80 23.70 8.16
CA GLN A 71 6.61 25.15 8.32
C GLN A 71 6.39 25.60 9.78
N GLU A 72 6.07 24.69 10.71
CA GLU A 72 5.93 25.01 12.14
C GLU A 72 7.26 24.93 12.92
N GLY A 73 8.37 24.66 12.22
CA GLY A 73 9.72 24.51 12.79
C GLY A 73 10.73 25.60 12.39
N LEU A 74 10.28 26.77 11.92
CA LEU A 74 11.13 27.92 11.55
C LEU A 74 10.77 29.18 12.34
#